data_AF-A0A9E1T159-F1
#
_entry.id   AF-A0A9E1T159-F1
#
_cell.length_a   1.000
_cell.length_b   1.000
_cell.length_c   1.000
_cell.angle_alpha   90.00
_cell.angle_beta   90.00
_cell.angle_gamma   90.00
#
_symmetry.space_group_name_H-M   'P 1'
#
loop_
_entity.id
_entity.type
_entity.pdbx_description
1 polymer ?
#
loop_
_entity_poly.entity_id
_entity_poly.type
_entity_poly.pdbx_seq_one_letter_code
_entity_poly.pdbx_strand_id
1 'polypeptide(L)' 'TARASALWGDQYALGKTRTLDDRLEEIAAVRFEDVNAWLDTRVFGDVTCVTVGPEALDITPESLCIV' A
#
# COMPACT_ATOMS: atom_id res chain seq x y z
N THR A 1 -17.67 -7.85 13.20
CA THR A 1 -17.95 -6.79 12.21
C THR A 1 -16.84 -6.62 11.18
N ALA A 2 -15.55 -6.73 11.51
CA ALA A 2 -14.42 -6.56 10.57
C ALA A 2 -14.45 -7.47 9.30
N ARG A 3 -14.89 -8.73 9.40
CA ARG A 3 -14.99 -9.65 8.25
C ARG A 3 -16.03 -9.23 7.20
N ALA A 4 -17.13 -8.59 7.62
CA ALA A 4 -18.19 -8.16 6.71
C ALA A 4 -17.78 -6.92 5.91
N SER A 5 -17.00 -6.01 6.51
CA SER A 5 -16.48 -4.82 5.84
C SER A 5 -15.44 -5.16 4.75
N ALA A 6 -14.61 -6.19 4.98
CA ALA A 6 -13.63 -6.65 3.99
C ALA A 6 -14.31 -7.26 2.75
N LEU A 7 -15.38 -8.05 2.94
CA LEU A 7 -16.15 -8.65 1.86
C LEU A 7 -16.80 -7.59 0.96
N TRP A 8 -17.36 -6.54 1.57
CA TRP A 8 -17.99 -5.44 0.81
C TRP A 8 -16.96 -4.58 0.07
N GLY A 9 -15.79 -4.34 0.69
CA GLY A 9 -14.68 -3.64 0.07
C GLY A 9 -14.14 -4.39 -1.16
N ASP A 10 -13.95 -5.71 -1.04
CA ASP A 10 -13.47 -6.54 -2.15
C ASP A 10 -14.51 -6.61 -3.29
N GLN A 11 -15.81 -6.74 -2.97
CA GLN A 11 -16.87 -6.74 -3.98
C GLN A 11 -16.97 -5.39 -4.70
N TYR A 12 -16.80 -4.28 -3.99
CA TYR A 12 -16.84 -2.93 -4.57
C TYR A 12 -15.61 -2.63 -5.44
N ALA A 13 -14.41 -3.00 -4.99
CA ALA A 13 -13.16 -2.68 -5.69
C ALA A 13 -12.87 -3.62 -6.86
N LEU A 14 -13.27 -4.90 -6.78
CA LEU A 14 -12.86 -5.95 -7.72
C LEU A 14 -14.02 -6.69 -8.39
N GLY A 15 -15.28 -6.41 -8.00
CA GLY A 15 -16.47 -7.07 -8.57
C GLY A 15 -16.63 -8.54 -8.19
N LYS A 16 -15.72 -9.09 -7.38
CA LYS A 16 -15.73 -10.48 -6.90
C LYS A 16 -15.26 -10.55 -5.46
N THR A 17 -15.89 -11.45 -4.70
CA THR A 17 -15.43 -11.81 -3.36
C THR A 17 -14.20 -12.71 -3.48
N ARG A 18 -13.04 -12.25 -2.99
CA ARG A 18 -11.82 -13.07 -2.89
C ARG A 18 -11.76 -13.75 -1.53
N THR A 19 -11.26 -14.98 -1.48
CA THR A 19 -11.07 -15.67 -0.19
C THR A 19 -9.75 -15.26 0.47
N LEU A 20 -9.62 -15.56 1.76
CA LEU A 20 -8.38 -15.27 2.50
C LEU A 20 -7.22 -16.14 1.99
N ASP A 21 -7.49 -17.41 1.71
CA ASP A 21 -6.51 -18.37 1.19
C ASP A 21 -5.98 -17.94 -0.19
N ASP A 22 -6.86 -17.46 -1.09
CA ASP A 22 -6.45 -16.90 -2.39
C ASP A 22 -5.47 -15.72 -2.23
N ARG A 23 -5.69 -14.85 -1.22
CA ARG A 23 -4.78 -13.72 -0.96
C ARG A 23 -3.43 -14.18 -0.45
N LEU A 24 -3.40 -15.18 0.42
CA LEU A 24 -2.15 -15.72 0.96
C LEU A 24 -1.33 -16.39 -0.12
N GLU A 25 -1.97 -17.14 -1.02
CA GLU A 25 -1.29 -17.76 -2.17
C GLU A 25 -0.75 -16.71 -3.14
N GLU A 26 -1.54 -15.68 -3.47
CA GLU A 26 -1.08 -14.59 -4.33
C GLU A 26 0.10 -13.82 -3.75
N ILE A 27 0.09 -13.54 -2.44
CA ILE A 27 1.21 -12.88 -1.77
C ILE A 27 2.45 -13.78 -1.75
N ALA A 28 2.28 -15.08 -1.47
CA ALA A 28 3.38 -16.05 -1.45
C ALA A 28 4.00 -16.27 -2.83
N ALA A 29 3.23 -16.06 -3.91
CA ALA A 29 3.71 -16.17 -5.29
C ALA A 29 4.58 -14.98 -5.74
N VAL A 30 4.60 -13.86 -5.01
CA VAL A 30 5.42 -12.69 -5.36
C VAL A 30 6.89 -12.99 -5.10
N ARG A 31 7.72 -12.92 -6.15
CA ARG A 31 9.17 -13.15 -6.04
C ARG A 31 9.91 -11.83 -5.91
N PHE A 32 11.14 -11.91 -5.39
CA PHE A 32 12.03 -10.76 -5.23
C PHE A 32 12.25 -9.97 -6.53
N GLU A 33 12.44 -10.68 -7.65
CA GLU A 33 12.63 -10.09 -8.98
C GLU A 33 11.41 -9.28 -9.42
N ASP A 34 10.21 -9.75 -9.10
CA ASP A 34 8.95 -9.12 -9.51
C ASP A 34 8.74 -7.81 -8.75
N VAL A 35 9.19 -7.75 -7.48
CA VAL A 35 9.17 -6.52 -6.66
C VAL A 35 10.14 -5.49 -7.21
N ASN A 36 11.38 -5.90 -7.53
CA ASN A 36 12.38 -4.96 -8.05
C ASN A 36 11.96 -4.41 -9.43
N ALA A 37 11.47 -5.27 -10.31
CA ALA A 37 10.95 -4.84 -11.61
C ALA A 37 9.78 -3.85 -11.45
N TRP A 38 8.90 -4.06 -10.46
CA TRP A 38 7.83 -3.12 -10.17
C TRP A 38 8.36 -1.78 -9.65
N LEU A 39 9.35 -1.78 -8.77
CA LEU A 39 9.97 -0.55 -8.24
C LEU A 39 10.69 0.24 -9.34
N ASP A 40 11.44 -0.42 -10.22
CA ASP A 40 12.18 0.22 -11.31
C ASP A 40 11.26 0.97 -12.31
N THR A 41 10.02 0.49 -12.45
CA THR A 41 9.03 1.12 -13.35
C THR A 41 8.18 2.20 -12.65
N ARG A 42 8.24 2.31 -11.33
CA ARG A 42 7.34 3.15 -10.54
C ARG A 42 7.94 4.53 -10.34
N VAL A 43 7.31 5.55 -10.95
CA VAL A 43 7.58 6.95 -10.59
C VAL A 43 6.59 7.35 -9.49
N PHE A 44 7.12 7.61 -8.29
CA PHE A 44 6.34 8.25 -7.23
C PHE A 44 6.25 9.76 -7.56
N GLY A 45 5.05 10.23 -7.89
CA GLY A 45 4.81 11.64 -8.19
C GLY A 45 4.80 12.50 -6.92
N ASP A 46 4.05 13.60 -6.95
CA ASP A 46 3.92 14.48 -5.78
C ASP A 46 3.24 13.75 -4.62
N VAL A 47 4.01 13.51 -3.56
CA VAL A 47 3.53 12.85 -2.35
C VAL A 47 2.98 13.87 -1.35
N THR A 48 1.81 13.58 -0.78
CA THR A 48 1.21 14.40 0.27
C THR A 48 1.74 13.95 1.63
N CYS A 49 2.48 14.80 2.32
CA CYS A 49 2.91 14.57 3.70
C CYS A 49 1.91 15.21 4.69
N VAL A 50 1.43 14.44 5.65
CA VAL A 50 0.51 14.91 6.71
C VAL A 50 1.05 14.50 8.06
N THR A 51 1.23 15.47 8.95
CA THR A 51 1.72 15.25 10.32
C THR A 51 0.76 15.84 11.34
N VAL A 52 0.53 15.15 12.45
CA VAL A 52 -0.35 15.60 13.54
C VAL A 52 0.38 15.44 14.87
N GLY A 53 0.53 16.54 15.61
CA GLY A 53 1.20 16.56 16.90
C GLY A 53 1.14 17.95 17.53
N PRO A 54 1.44 18.07 18.83
CA PRO A 54 1.42 19.35 19.55
C PRO A 54 2.61 20.25 19.20
N GLU A 55 3.67 19.69 18.60
CA GLU A 55 4.92 20.38 18.29
C GLU A 55 5.05 20.59 16.78
N ALA A 56 5.60 21.73 16.38
CA ALA A 56 5.84 22.03 14.98
C ALA A 56 6.99 21.17 14.46
N LEU A 57 6.79 20.54 13.30
CA LEU A 57 7.83 19.80 12.60
C LEU A 57 8.47 20.69 11.54
N ASP A 58 9.79 20.74 11.54
CA ASP A 58 10.57 21.32 10.45
C ASP A 58 10.79 20.23 9.39
N ILE A 59 9.88 20.18 8.40
CA ILE A 59 9.93 19.20 7.32
C ILE A 59 10.64 19.84 6.14
N THR A 60 11.89 19.41 5.91
CA THR A 60 12.68 19.79 4.74
C THR A 60 12.71 18.62 3.74
N PRO A 61 12.98 18.88 2.45
CA PRO A 61 13.06 17.81 1.45
C PRO A 61 14.09 16.72 1.79
N GLU A 62 15.13 17.09 2.55
CA GLU A 62 16.21 16.20 2.96
C GLU A 62 15.80 15.24 4.09
N SER A 63 14.86 15.64 4.96
CA SER A 63 14.32 14.79 6.02
C SER A 63 13.21 13.84 5.55
N LEU A 64 12.82 13.92 4.27
CA LEU A 64 11.81 13.08 3.61
C LEU A 64 12.39 11.93 2.78
N CYS A 65 13.70 11.65 2.89
CA CYS A 65 14.35 10.55 2.18
C CYS A 65 13.92 9.20 2.78
N ILE A 66 12.78 8.67 2.31
CA ILE A 66 12.42 7.27 2.48
C ILE A 66 12.98 6.54 1.27
N VAL A 67 14.21 6.05 1.41
CA VAL A 67 14.78 4.97 0.58
C VAL A 67 15.09 3.81 1.50
#